data_AF-C7Z7N6-F1
#
_entry.id   AF-C7Z7N6-F1
#
_cell.length_a   1.000
_cell.length_b   1.000
_cell.length_c   1.000
_cell.angle_alpha   90.00
_cell.angle_beta   90.00
_cell.angle_gamma   90.00
#
_symmetry.space_group_name_H-M   'P 1'
#
loop_
_entity.id
_entity.type
_entity.pdbx_description
1 polymer ?
#
loop_
_entity_poly.entity_id
_entity_poly.type
_entity_poly.pdbx_seq_one_letter_code
_entity_poly.pdbx_strand_id
1 'polypeptide(L)'
;MGLQDLSPEILFQICELFCEHCRGEEHGMEQPPEWWGLANPRSNLLALSLVCRSIGSVAQQVLHHFGYMEYHRESKAKFCRTISNNPELAKSLRWVNLSSYGSDEAPLDIVQGWLPETIDKLSHHLLDGGTWIPDKNLLNAIILLQAPNLERIDDDGSHHKAAFNFLDHDAVIRDRALPPNLKYLRLGYAFTYHLRGTIMDLSWDMLGGFIDSFNKLESLHVYYPLASGIDKRLSFDSLRTLQLDQSFMPRKDLERLLSCMPKLEEFAITRLFDGNSDFPEPATGPEILEVLAGRNDTLRRLELDMSCTYDHVENLRALTNLEELKIRLGESRHTAYRYRQRIDKQFFIRIMPPSLRKLHIDFFDKEKMFEEASDGLMTYILSTYRENPQDQRLRMVQVDMQRLPKHWQVCQRDAFQQGCHEWAKNGTLAFGIELFDWNRGRDEI
;
A
#
# COMPACT_ATOMS: atom_id res chain seq x y z
N MET A 1 -7.28 25.30 35.15
CA MET A 1 -7.38 25.53 33.71
C MET A 1 -7.95 24.24 33.12
N GLY A 2 -9.19 24.27 32.65
CA GLY A 2 -9.84 23.14 32.01
C GLY A 2 -9.56 23.12 30.51
N LEU A 3 -9.82 21.99 29.83
CA LEU A 3 -9.68 21.86 28.37
C LEU A 3 -10.46 22.94 27.59
N GLN A 4 -11.59 23.36 28.12
CA GLN A 4 -12.44 24.42 27.55
C GLN A 4 -11.83 25.83 27.62
N ASP A 5 -10.74 26.02 28.37
CA ASP A 5 -9.98 27.27 28.44
C ASP A 5 -8.87 27.34 27.37
N LEU A 6 -8.63 26.25 26.63
CA LEU A 6 -7.62 26.19 25.57
C LEU A 6 -8.12 26.89 24.30
N SER A 7 -7.17 27.43 23.51
CA SER A 7 -7.51 28.01 22.20
C SER A 7 -7.92 26.91 21.21
N PRO A 8 -8.74 27.23 20.20
CA PRO A 8 -9.13 26.26 19.17
C PRO A 8 -7.95 25.60 18.47
N GLU A 9 -6.84 26.32 18.28
CA GLU A 9 -5.62 25.83 17.64
C GLU A 9 -4.93 24.77 18.50
N ILE A 10 -4.84 24.98 19.82
CA ILE A 10 -4.27 24.01 20.75
C ILE A 10 -5.20 22.78 20.84
N LEU A 11 -6.51 22.99 20.89
CA LEU A 11 -7.48 21.90 20.86
C LEU A 11 -7.38 21.08 19.57
N PHE A 12 -7.15 21.74 18.43
CA PHE A 12 -6.98 21.08 17.14
C PHE A 12 -5.73 20.19 17.16
N GLN A 13 -4.58 20.72 17.59
CA GLN A 13 -3.34 19.95 17.73
C GLN A 13 -3.51 18.74 18.67
N ILE A 14 -4.23 18.91 19.79
CA ILE A 14 -4.55 17.78 20.69
C ILE A 14 -5.40 16.75 19.97
N CYS A 15 -6.42 17.16 19.22
CA CYS A 15 -7.27 16.26 18.46
C CYS A 15 -6.48 15.50 17.38
N GLU A 16 -5.51 16.14 16.72
CA GLU A 16 -4.66 15.51 15.70
C GLU A 16 -3.82 14.34 16.26
N LEU A 17 -3.48 14.35 17.56
CA LEU A 17 -2.82 13.21 18.21
C LEU A 17 -3.69 11.94 18.25
N PHE A 18 -5.00 12.09 18.08
CA PHE A 18 -5.94 10.98 17.98
C PHE A 18 -6.32 10.66 16.53
N CYS A 19 -5.71 11.33 15.54
CA CYS A 19 -6.00 11.10 14.12
C CYS A 19 -4.89 10.29 13.46
N GLU A 20 -5.23 9.10 12.94
CA GLU A 20 -4.30 8.21 12.24
C GLU A 20 -3.66 8.87 11.00
N HIS A 21 -4.43 9.68 10.27
CA HIS A 21 -3.91 10.47 9.13
C HIS A 21 -2.83 11.47 9.59
N CYS A 22 -3.13 12.29 10.61
CA CYS A 22 -2.20 13.33 11.09
C CYS A 22 -0.92 12.75 11.71
N ARG A 23 -1.00 11.50 12.19
CA ARG A 23 0.13 10.74 12.74
C ARG A 23 1.07 10.17 11.69
N GLY A 24 0.64 10.08 10.43
CA GLY A 24 1.43 9.51 9.34
C GLY A 24 1.66 7.99 9.43
N GLU A 25 0.91 7.28 10.27
CA GLU A 25 1.19 5.88 10.65
C GLU A 25 1.11 4.88 9.48
N GLU A 26 0.48 5.31 8.39
CA GLU A 26 0.16 4.45 7.26
C GLU A 26 0.94 4.76 5.98
N HIS A 27 1.83 5.76 5.98
CA HIS A 27 2.68 6.04 4.81
C HIS A 27 3.85 5.07 4.62
N GLY A 28 3.91 3.97 5.38
CA GLY A 28 5.11 3.12 5.44
C GLY A 28 6.37 3.86 5.93
N MET A 29 6.21 5.10 6.40
CA MET A 29 7.27 5.98 6.87
C MET A 29 7.28 5.93 8.39
N GLU A 30 8.25 5.18 8.93
CA GLU A 30 8.67 5.13 10.33
C GLU A 30 7.59 4.65 11.32
N GLN A 31 7.97 3.71 12.20
CA GLN A 31 7.07 3.27 13.26
C GLN A 31 6.68 4.50 14.10
N PRO A 32 5.38 4.72 14.38
CA PRO A 32 5.01 5.70 15.37
C PRO A 32 5.69 5.31 16.69
N PRO A 33 6.19 6.28 17.47
CA PRO A 33 6.88 5.97 18.71
C PRO A 33 6.01 5.10 19.63
N GLU A 34 6.61 4.10 20.29
CA GLU A 34 5.92 3.11 21.16
C GLU A 34 4.97 3.72 22.21
N TRP A 35 5.11 5.00 22.55
CA TRP A 35 4.25 5.73 23.49
C TRP A 35 2.90 6.19 22.92
N TRP A 36 2.59 5.91 21.65
CA TRP A 36 1.32 6.25 21.00
C TRP A 36 0.23 5.17 21.09
N GLY A 37 0.39 4.21 22.03
CA GLY A 37 -0.56 3.13 22.33
C GLY A 37 -1.90 3.58 22.96
N LEU A 38 -2.55 4.59 22.38
CA LEU A 38 -3.88 5.04 22.76
C LEU A 38 -4.89 3.97 22.31
N ALA A 39 -5.57 3.35 23.26
CA ALA A 39 -6.68 2.45 22.98
C ALA A 39 -7.80 3.22 22.23
N ASN A 40 -8.08 2.80 21.00
CA ASN A 40 -9.18 3.28 20.15
C ASN A 40 -9.24 4.82 19.98
N PRO A 41 -8.30 5.42 19.23
CA PRO A 41 -8.16 6.87 19.06
C PRO A 41 -9.41 7.53 18.44
N ARG A 42 -10.10 6.82 17.52
CA ARG A 42 -11.38 7.27 16.94
C ARG A 42 -12.50 7.42 17.99
N SER A 43 -12.63 6.47 18.91
CA SER A 43 -13.62 6.55 19.99
C SER A 43 -13.33 7.71 20.94
N ASN A 44 -12.06 8.05 21.15
CA ASN A 44 -11.67 9.23 21.93
C ASN A 44 -12.07 10.53 21.21
N LEU A 45 -11.85 10.64 19.90
CA LEU A 45 -12.34 11.78 19.10
C LEU A 45 -13.86 11.90 19.12
N LEU A 46 -14.58 10.77 19.02
CA LEU A 46 -16.04 10.77 19.14
C LEU A 46 -16.48 11.24 20.53
N ALA A 47 -15.85 10.75 21.60
CA ALA A 47 -16.16 11.21 22.96
C ALA A 47 -15.89 12.71 23.12
N LEU A 48 -14.75 13.21 22.62
CA LEU A 48 -14.43 14.65 22.60
C LEU A 48 -15.46 15.47 21.82
N SER A 49 -15.98 14.92 20.72
CA SER A 49 -17.01 15.55 19.91
C SER A 49 -18.32 15.81 20.67
N LEU A 50 -18.56 15.05 21.76
CA LEU A 50 -19.78 15.07 22.57
C LEU A 50 -19.64 15.86 23.88
N VAL A 51 -18.42 16.31 24.26
CA VAL A 51 -18.18 16.95 25.56
C VAL A 51 -18.91 18.29 25.70
N CYS A 52 -18.64 19.23 24.79
CA CYS A 52 -19.29 20.55 24.77
C CYS A 52 -19.17 21.15 23.37
N ARG A 53 -19.91 22.23 23.08
CA ARG A 53 -19.95 22.82 21.73
C ARG A 53 -18.59 23.29 21.20
N SER A 54 -17.77 23.88 22.06
CA SER A 54 -16.45 24.42 21.68
C SER A 54 -15.51 23.31 21.25
N ILE A 55 -15.25 22.35 22.16
CA ILE A 55 -14.42 21.16 21.90
C ILE A 55 -15.03 20.33 20.77
N GLY A 56 -16.35 20.19 20.78
CA GLY A 56 -17.11 19.40 19.84
C GLY A 56 -16.89 19.84 18.40
N SER A 57 -16.91 21.15 18.13
CA SER A 57 -16.70 21.68 16.78
C SER A 57 -15.31 21.36 16.22
N VAL A 58 -14.27 21.42 17.06
CA VAL A 58 -12.88 21.12 16.67
C VAL A 58 -12.68 19.61 16.50
N ALA A 59 -13.13 18.82 17.48
CA ALA A 59 -13.02 17.37 17.46
C ALA A 59 -13.79 16.76 16.28
N GLN A 60 -14.95 17.32 15.90
CA GLN A 60 -15.70 16.86 14.73
C GLN A 60 -14.92 17.06 13.42
N GLN A 61 -14.20 18.17 13.24
CA GLN A 61 -13.39 18.39 12.05
C GLN A 61 -12.29 17.32 11.93
N VAL A 62 -11.58 17.07 13.03
CA VAL A 62 -10.50 16.07 13.04
C VAL A 62 -11.03 14.63 12.93
N LEU A 63 -12.17 14.33 13.56
CA LEU A 63 -12.86 13.04 13.43
C LEU A 63 -13.19 12.71 11.96
N HIS A 64 -13.46 13.73 11.15
CA HIS A 64 -13.77 13.59 9.72
C HIS A 64 -12.54 13.70 8.81
N HIS A 65 -11.31 13.86 9.32
CA HIS A 65 -10.11 13.71 8.47
C HIS A 65 -10.06 12.32 7.85
N PHE A 66 -10.60 11.32 8.55
CA PHE A 66 -10.65 9.94 8.13
C PHE A 66 -12.09 9.47 7.81
N GLY A 67 -12.34 9.22 6.53
CA GLY A 67 -13.54 8.66 5.97
C GLY A 67 -13.55 7.13 6.06
N TYR A 68 -14.19 6.65 7.13
CA TYR A 68 -14.89 5.36 7.21
C TYR A 68 -14.06 4.05 7.22
N MET A 69 -13.96 3.38 8.38
CA MET A 69 -13.47 1.99 8.57
C MET A 69 -14.55 1.07 9.17
N GLU A 70 -15.81 1.49 9.22
CA GLU A 70 -16.84 0.72 9.93
C GLU A 70 -17.47 -0.35 9.02
N TYR A 71 -17.57 -1.59 9.50
CA TYR A 71 -18.08 -2.71 8.71
C TYR A 71 -19.60 -2.71 8.47
N HIS A 72 -20.34 -1.71 8.98
CA HIS A 72 -21.81 -1.69 8.95
C HIS A 72 -22.37 -0.79 7.84
N ARG A 73 -23.10 -1.35 6.88
CA ARG A 73 -23.66 -0.62 5.71
C ARG A 73 -24.37 0.70 6.03
N GLU A 74 -25.11 0.72 7.14
CA GLU A 74 -25.82 1.91 7.61
C GLU A 74 -24.88 3.09 7.83
N SER A 75 -23.69 2.84 8.38
CA SER A 75 -22.77 3.88 8.75
C SER A 75 -22.18 4.57 7.51
N LYS A 76 -22.00 3.85 6.38
CA LYS A 76 -21.54 4.43 5.11
C LYS A 76 -22.58 5.38 4.50
N ALA A 77 -23.84 4.95 4.45
CA ALA A 77 -24.93 5.78 3.95
C ALA A 77 -25.17 7.00 4.85
N LYS A 78 -25.12 6.83 6.19
CA LYS A 78 -25.18 7.94 7.15
C LYS A 78 -24.01 8.91 6.99
N PHE A 79 -22.80 8.40 6.76
CA PHE A 79 -21.61 9.20 6.52
C PHE A 79 -21.73 10.02 5.22
N CYS A 80 -22.08 9.37 4.11
CA CYS A 80 -22.29 10.03 2.82
C CYS A 80 -23.38 11.12 2.91
N ARG A 81 -24.50 10.82 3.59
CA ARG A 81 -25.54 11.81 3.89
C ARG A 81 -24.99 13.00 4.69
N THR A 82 -24.15 12.74 5.69
CA THR A 82 -23.60 13.78 6.58
C THR A 82 -22.74 14.76 5.79
N ILE A 83 -21.82 14.26 4.96
CA ILE A 83 -20.91 15.11 4.19
C ILE A 83 -21.64 15.82 3.04
N SER A 84 -22.66 15.18 2.45
CA SER A 84 -23.50 15.80 1.41
C SER A 84 -24.32 16.97 1.96
N ASN A 85 -24.79 16.86 3.21
CA ASN A 85 -25.54 17.92 3.88
C ASN A 85 -24.65 18.98 4.55
N ASN A 86 -23.36 18.70 4.73
CA ASN A 86 -22.44 19.59 5.42
C ASN A 86 -21.09 19.73 4.67
N PRO A 87 -21.03 20.61 3.65
CA PRO A 87 -19.85 20.77 2.81
C PRO A 87 -18.58 21.18 3.58
N GLU A 88 -18.70 21.85 4.72
CA GLU A 88 -17.52 22.21 5.54
C GLU A 88 -16.90 20.96 6.20
N LEU A 89 -17.70 19.99 6.63
CA LEU A 89 -17.19 18.69 7.08
C LEU A 89 -16.60 17.89 5.92
N ALA A 90 -17.22 17.97 4.74
CA ALA A 90 -16.69 17.30 3.55
C ALA A 90 -15.29 17.84 3.17
N LYS A 91 -15.03 19.13 3.38
CA LYS A 91 -13.70 19.74 3.21
C LYS A 91 -12.68 19.28 4.27
N SER A 92 -13.11 18.77 5.41
CA SER A 92 -12.19 18.22 6.42
C SER A 92 -11.64 16.86 6.03
N LEU A 93 -12.28 16.14 5.09
CA LEU A 93 -11.81 14.82 4.64
C LEU A 93 -10.43 14.90 3.98
N ARG A 94 -9.51 14.08 4.49
CA ARG A 94 -8.14 13.91 3.97
C ARG A 94 -7.92 12.52 3.43
N TRP A 95 -8.60 11.53 3.99
CA TRP A 95 -8.48 10.15 3.56
C TRP A 95 -9.86 9.50 3.58
N VAL A 96 -10.15 8.66 2.59
CA VAL A 96 -11.32 7.78 2.62
C VAL A 96 -10.94 6.34 2.27
N ASN A 97 -11.51 5.39 3.02
CA ASN A 97 -11.52 3.98 2.66
C ASN A 97 -12.92 3.62 2.13
N LEU A 98 -13.00 3.42 0.82
CA LEU A 98 -14.22 3.08 0.09
C LEU A 98 -14.50 1.58 0.08
N SER A 99 -13.55 0.79 0.59
CA SER A 99 -13.66 -0.66 0.76
C SER A 99 -14.89 -1.00 1.59
N SER A 100 -15.65 -2.00 1.17
CA SER A 100 -16.88 -2.33 1.88
C SER A 100 -17.31 -3.76 1.64
N TYR A 101 -17.54 -4.46 2.75
CA TYR A 101 -18.08 -5.81 2.77
C TYR A 101 -19.59 -5.76 3.01
N GLY A 102 -20.36 -6.42 2.14
CA GLY A 102 -21.81 -6.46 2.25
C GLY A 102 -22.52 -6.41 0.89
N SER A 103 -23.85 -6.54 0.93
CA SER A 103 -24.72 -6.39 -0.25
C SER A 103 -24.84 -4.95 -0.70
N ASP A 104 -25.26 -4.84 -1.96
CA ASP A 104 -25.15 -3.62 -2.75
C ASP A 104 -26.22 -2.57 -2.47
N GLU A 105 -27.26 -2.94 -1.73
CA GLU A 105 -28.41 -2.10 -1.40
C GLU A 105 -28.24 -1.48 -0.01
N ALA A 106 -28.46 -0.17 0.07
CA ALA A 106 -28.50 0.55 1.34
C ALA A 106 -29.93 0.49 1.94
N PRO A 107 -30.09 0.46 3.28
CA PRO A 107 -31.40 0.44 3.89
C PRO A 107 -32.26 1.63 3.46
N LEU A 108 -33.48 1.35 2.97
CA LEU A 108 -34.37 2.35 2.38
C LEU A 108 -34.63 3.53 3.31
N ASP A 109 -34.84 3.26 4.60
CA ASP A 109 -35.07 4.28 5.64
C ASP A 109 -33.90 5.26 5.82
N ILE A 110 -32.68 4.85 5.44
CA ILE A 110 -31.50 5.70 5.52
C ILE A 110 -31.34 6.56 4.27
N VAL A 111 -31.62 6.01 3.09
CA VAL A 111 -31.38 6.67 1.79
C VAL A 111 -32.58 7.45 1.24
N GLN A 112 -33.78 7.14 1.71
CA GLN A 112 -35.01 7.77 1.23
C GLN A 112 -34.97 9.29 1.44
N GLY A 113 -35.36 10.03 0.39
CA GLY A 113 -35.41 11.48 0.35
C GLY A 113 -34.12 12.11 -0.16
N TRP A 114 -32.98 11.89 0.51
CA TRP A 114 -31.76 12.66 0.20
C TRP A 114 -30.92 12.05 -0.94
N LEU A 115 -30.88 10.72 -1.08
CA LEU A 115 -30.00 10.08 -2.06
C LEU A 115 -30.45 10.37 -3.50
N PRO A 116 -31.75 10.26 -3.87
CA PRO A 116 -32.21 10.64 -5.21
C PRO A 116 -31.90 12.11 -5.55
N GLU A 117 -32.14 13.05 -4.63
CA GLU A 117 -31.83 14.47 -4.84
C GLU A 117 -30.32 14.70 -5.05
N THR A 118 -29.48 13.95 -4.34
CA THR A 118 -28.03 14.04 -4.48
C THR A 118 -27.56 13.45 -5.82
N ILE A 119 -28.17 12.35 -6.26
CA ILE A 119 -27.91 11.75 -7.58
C ILE A 119 -28.30 12.73 -8.68
N ASP A 120 -29.50 13.33 -8.62
CA ASP A 120 -29.96 14.29 -9.62
C ASP A 120 -28.98 15.47 -9.76
N LYS A 121 -28.49 15.99 -8.62
CA LYS A 121 -27.49 17.07 -8.57
C LYS A 121 -26.15 16.69 -9.21
N LEU A 122 -25.72 15.45 -9.02
CA LEU A 122 -24.41 14.95 -9.48
C LEU A 122 -24.49 14.13 -10.78
N SER A 123 -25.67 13.97 -11.36
CA SER A 123 -25.95 13.08 -12.49
C SER A 123 -24.99 13.27 -13.67
N HIS A 124 -24.64 14.50 -13.99
CA HIS A 124 -23.69 14.85 -15.06
C HIS A 124 -22.23 14.39 -14.82
N HIS A 125 -21.88 14.00 -13.59
CA HIS A 125 -20.57 13.43 -13.22
C HIS A 125 -20.63 11.91 -13.02
N LEU A 126 -21.82 11.32 -13.08
CA LEU A 126 -22.05 9.89 -12.89
C LEU A 126 -22.27 9.23 -14.25
N LEU A 127 -21.73 8.02 -14.42
CA LEU A 127 -21.96 7.22 -15.62
C LEU A 127 -23.46 6.96 -15.78
N ASP A 128 -24.01 7.17 -16.98
CA ASP A 128 -25.44 7.04 -17.29
C ASP A 128 -26.37 7.79 -16.30
N GLY A 129 -25.90 8.91 -15.76
CA GLY A 129 -26.65 9.71 -14.79
C GLY A 129 -26.79 9.08 -13.40
N GLY A 130 -26.06 7.99 -13.12
CA GLY A 130 -26.22 7.19 -11.91
C GLY A 130 -27.26 6.07 -12.04
N THR A 131 -27.90 5.94 -13.20
CA THR A 131 -28.92 4.89 -13.44
C THR A 131 -28.27 3.51 -13.43
N TRP A 132 -28.91 2.52 -12.82
CA TRP A 132 -28.42 1.13 -12.74
C TRP A 132 -27.13 0.93 -11.93
N ILE A 133 -26.63 1.99 -11.28
CA ILE A 133 -25.49 1.87 -10.37
C ILE A 133 -26.05 1.43 -9.00
N PRO A 134 -25.54 0.34 -8.42
CA PRO A 134 -25.98 -0.08 -7.09
C PRO A 134 -25.67 0.99 -6.04
N ASP A 135 -26.54 1.14 -5.02
CA ASP A 135 -26.42 2.18 -3.99
C ASP A 135 -25.03 2.26 -3.39
N LYS A 136 -24.42 1.11 -3.05
CA LYS A 136 -23.06 1.05 -2.51
C LYS A 136 -22.04 1.80 -3.37
N ASN A 137 -22.12 1.62 -4.69
CA ASN A 137 -21.20 2.20 -5.66
C ASN A 137 -21.54 3.68 -5.91
N LEU A 138 -22.82 4.04 -5.89
CA LEU A 138 -23.25 5.44 -5.91
C LEU A 138 -22.73 6.21 -4.68
N LEU A 139 -22.86 5.63 -3.49
CA LEU A 139 -22.36 6.25 -2.26
C LEU A 139 -20.85 6.52 -2.35
N ASN A 140 -20.07 5.59 -2.92
CA ASN A 140 -18.64 5.79 -3.17
C ASN A 140 -18.36 6.95 -4.12
N ALA A 141 -19.02 6.96 -5.28
CA ALA A 141 -18.88 8.02 -6.27
C ALA A 141 -19.27 9.40 -5.69
N ILE A 142 -20.37 9.46 -4.92
CA ILE A 142 -20.82 10.69 -4.26
C ILE A 142 -19.79 11.17 -3.23
N ILE A 143 -19.22 10.28 -2.40
CA ILE A 143 -18.18 10.67 -1.43
C ILE A 143 -16.98 11.31 -2.16
N LEU A 144 -16.53 10.72 -3.26
CA LEU A 144 -15.42 11.26 -4.06
C LEU A 144 -15.72 12.65 -4.61
N LEU A 145 -16.93 12.87 -5.14
CA LEU A 145 -17.37 14.15 -5.70
C LEU A 145 -17.62 15.24 -4.64
N GLN A 146 -17.87 14.86 -3.39
CA GLN A 146 -18.17 15.80 -2.30
C GLN A 146 -16.94 16.17 -1.46
N ALA A 147 -15.83 15.43 -1.56
CA ALA A 147 -14.67 15.56 -0.68
C ALA A 147 -13.45 16.17 -1.41
N PRO A 148 -13.42 17.49 -1.64
CA PRO A 148 -12.42 18.14 -2.51
C PRO A 148 -11.00 18.11 -1.93
N ASN A 149 -10.83 17.72 -0.68
CA ASN A 149 -9.60 17.87 0.09
C ASN A 149 -8.91 16.53 0.36
N LEU A 150 -9.40 15.46 -0.26
CA LEU A 150 -8.79 14.13 -0.17
C LEU A 150 -7.36 14.14 -0.69
N GLU A 151 -6.50 13.53 0.10
CA GLU A 151 -5.09 13.27 -0.15
C GLU A 151 -4.85 11.76 -0.34
N ARG A 152 -5.74 10.91 0.18
CA ARG A 152 -5.66 9.46 0.06
C ARG A 152 -7.02 8.81 -0.21
N ILE A 153 -7.03 7.84 -1.12
CA ILE A 153 -8.18 6.98 -1.40
C ILE A 153 -7.72 5.53 -1.38
N ASP A 154 -8.42 4.71 -0.59
CA ASP A 154 -8.31 3.26 -0.66
C ASP A 154 -9.63 2.70 -1.18
N ASP A 155 -9.58 1.93 -2.26
CA ASP A 155 -10.75 1.33 -2.87
C ASP A 155 -10.45 -0.11 -3.24
N ASP A 156 -11.02 -1.05 -2.50
CA ASP A 156 -10.83 -2.47 -2.74
C ASP A 156 -11.47 -2.97 -4.05
N GLY A 157 -12.29 -2.17 -4.73
CA GLY A 157 -13.03 -2.60 -5.91
C GLY A 157 -13.96 -3.79 -5.62
N SER A 158 -14.45 -3.89 -4.37
CA SER A 158 -15.38 -4.94 -3.94
C SER A 158 -16.59 -4.98 -4.88
N HIS A 159 -16.86 -6.16 -5.44
CA HIS A 159 -17.82 -6.42 -6.54
C HIS A 159 -17.37 -5.97 -7.93
N HIS A 160 -16.07 -6.14 -8.23
CA HIS A 160 -15.52 -6.15 -9.58
C HIS A 160 -15.31 -4.79 -10.25
N LYS A 161 -15.59 -3.68 -9.56
CA LYS A 161 -15.40 -2.33 -10.10
C LYS A 161 -15.01 -1.32 -9.02
N ALA A 162 -13.98 -0.52 -9.29
CA ALA A 162 -13.63 0.63 -8.47
C ALA A 162 -14.73 1.70 -8.54
N ALA A 163 -14.83 2.56 -7.53
CA ALA A 163 -15.69 3.74 -7.46
C ALA A 163 -15.56 4.63 -8.70
N PHE A 164 -14.35 4.74 -9.25
CA PHE A 164 -14.07 5.51 -10.45
C PHE A 164 -14.74 4.96 -11.70
N ASN A 165 -15.06 3.66 -11.76
CA ASN A 165 -15.75 3.06 -12.90
C ASN A 165 -17.22 3.52 -13.03
N PHE A 166 -17.71 4.27 -12.06
CA PHE A 166 -19.08 4.79 -11.99
C PHE A 166 -19.15 6.29 -12.24
N LEU A 167 -18.01 6.93 -12.53
CA LEU A 167 -17.92 8.33 -12.89
C LEU A 167 -17.87 8.49 -14.41
N ASP A 168 -18.47 9.56 -14.92
CA ASP A 168 -18.19 10.03 -16.27
C ASP A 168 -16.82 10.72 -16.27
N HIS A 169 -15.78 9.99 -16.73
CA HIS A 169 -14.38 10.44 -16.68
C HIS A 169 -14.17 11.76 -17.40
N ASP A 170 -14.76 11.93 -18.57
CA ASP A 170 -14.64 13.16 -19.36
C ASP A 170 -15.26 14.34 -18.63
N ALA A 171 -16.45 14.14 -18.04
CA ALA A 171 -17.13 15.18 -17.30
C ALA A 171 -16.37 15.60 -16.04
N VAL A 172 -15.94 14.64 -15.22
CA VAL A 172 -15.26 14.96 -13.96
C VAL A 172 -13.88 15.57 -14.18
N ILE A 173 -13.15 15.17 -15.23
CA ILE A 173 -11.86 15.77 -15.59
C ILE A 173 -12.08 17.21 -16.09
N ARG A 174 -13.01 17.41 -17.04
CA ARG A 174 -13.34 18.73 -17.60
C ARG A 174 -13.76 19.72 -16.52
N ASP A 175 -14.60 19.27 -15.60
CA ASP A 175 -15.19 20.11 -14.56
C ASP A 175 -14.32 20.19 -13.30
N ARG A 176 -13.19 19.46 -13.27
CA ARG A 176 -12.27 19.35 -12.13
C ARG A 176 -12.99 18.95 -10.83
N ALA A 177 -13.92 18.00 -10.96
CA ALA A 177 -14.79 17.56 -9.87
C ALA A 177 -14.09 16.61 -8.88
N LEU A 178 -12.88 16.16 -9.18
CA LEU A 178 -12.09 15.26 -8.35
C LEU A 178 -11.16 16.00 -7.39
N PRO A 179 -10.72 15.37 -6.30
CA PRO A 179 -9.81 15.98 -5.33
C PRO A 179 -8.45 16.35 -5.99
N PRO A 180 -8.10 17.64 -6.12
CA PRO A 180 -6.89 18.08 -6.81
C PRO A 180 -5.60 17.85 -6.01
N ASN A 181 -5.70 17.37 -4.77
CA ASN A 181 -4.57 17.13 -3.86
C ASN A 181 -4.36 15.65 -3.54
N LEU A 182 -4.95 14.74 -4.33
CA LEU A 182 -4.76 13.32 -4.15
C LEU A 182 -3.28 12.95 -4.34
N LYS A 183 -2.67 12.36 -3.30
CA LYS A 183 -1.27 11.94 -3.26
C LYS A 183 -1.11 10.42 -3.25
N TYR A 184 -2.07 9.70 -2.68
CA TYR A 184 -2.03 8.25 -2.59
C TYR A 184 -3.33 7.63 -3.11
N LEU A 185 -3.20 6.60 -3.93
CA LEU A 185 -4.31 5.83 -4.44
C LEU A 185 -4.03 4.33 -4.34
N ARG A 186 -4.92 3.61 -3.66
CA ARG A 186 -4.94 2.14 -3.63
C ARG A 186 -6.19 1.61 -4.31
N LEU A 187 -6.00 0.66 -5.23
CA LEU A 187 -7.04 0.05 -6.04
C LEU A 187 -6.98 -1.47 -5.95
N GLY A 188 -8.13 -2.09 -5.70
CA GLY A 188 -8.32 -3.53 -5.72
C GLY A 188 -8.08 -4.21 -4.36
N TYR A 189 -8.37 -5.51 -4.31
CA TYR A 189 -8.49 -6.25 -3.05
C TYR A 189 -7.59 -7.49 -2.98
N ALA A 190 -7.10 -7.81 -1.78
CA ALA A 190 -6.19 -8.93 -1.55
C ALA A 190 -6.86 -10.32 -1.46
N PHE A 191 -8.16 -10.44 -1.15
CA PHE A 191 -8.78 -11.72 -0.73
C PHE A 191 -9.76 -12.37 -1.73
N THR A 192 -9.68 -12.12 -3.03
CA THR A 192 -10.54 -12.83 -3.98
C THR A 192 -10.00 -14.22 -4.29
N TYR A 193 -10.56 -15.26 -3.64
CA TYR A 193 -10.39 -16.68 -4.04
C TYR A 193 -10.96 -17.00 -5.44
N HIS A 194 -11.54 -16.00 -6.11
CA HIS A 194 -12.09 -16.10 -7.46
C HIS A 194 -11.41 -15.06 -8.35
N LEU A 195 -10.41 -15.51 -9.11
CA LEU A 195 -9.60 -14.70 -10.04
C LEU A 195 -10.36 -14.10 -11.23
N ARG A 196 -11.68 -14.27 -11.28
CA ARG A 196 -12.48 -14.01 -12.48
C ARG A 196 -13.15 -12.65 -12.56
N GLY A 197 -12.80 -11.67 -11.73
CA GLY A 197 -13.56 -10.41 -11.81
C GLY A 197 -12.93 -9.10 -11.37
N THR A 198 -11.69 -9.00 -10.92
CA THR A 198 -11.20 -7.67 -10.46
C THR A 198 -9.83 -7.36 -11.04
N ILE A 199 -9.72 -7.43 -12.36
CA ILE A 199 -8.55 -6.94 -13.07
C ILE A 199 -8.63 -5.41 -13.13
N MET A 200 -7.57 -4.73 -12.70
CA MET A 200 -7.46 -3.27 -12.80
C MET A 200 -6.74 -2.90 -14.09
N ASP A 201 -7.51 -2.50 -15.11
CA ASP A 201 -6.98 -2.09 -16.40
C ASP A 201 -6.42 -0.65 -16.36
N LEU A 202 -5.09 -0.55 -16.46
CA LEU A 202 -4.33 0.69 -16.43
C LEU A 202 -4.06 1.26 -17.84
N SER A 203 -4.78 0.80 -18.87
CA SER A 203 -4.72 1.39 -20.21
C SER A 203 -5.29 2.81 -20.24
N TRP A 204 -4.93 3.57 -21.28
CA TRP A 204 -5.38 4.97 -21.43
C TRP A 204 -6.90 5.10 -21.47
N ASP A 205 -7.58 4.20 -22.18
CA ASP A 205 -9.05 4.26 -22.36
C ASP A 205 -9.83 3.76 -21.13
N MET A 206 -9.14 3.30 -20.09
CA MET A 206 -9.70 2.79 -18.84
C MET A 206 -9.21 3.64 -17.65
N LEU A 207 -8.80 3.01 -16.54
CA LEU A 207 -8.38 3.75 -15.35
C LEU A 207 -7.06 4.49 -15.56
N GLY A 208 -6.22 4.10 -16.52
CA GLY A 208 -4.91 4.72 -16.75
C GLY A 208 -5.03 6.21 -17.08
N GLY A 209 -5.81 6.57 -18.11
CA GLY A 209 -5.97 7.98 -18.51
C GLY A 209 -6.68 8.81 -17.44
N PHE A 210 -7.58 8.18 -16.70
CA PHE A 210 -8.24 8.80 -15.56
C PHE A 210 -7.25 9.10 -14.41
N ILE A 211 -6.40 8.13 -14.04
CA ILE A 211 -5.39 8.28 -13.00
C ILE A 211 -4.34 9.32 -13.39
N ASP A 212 -4.00 9.38 -14.68
CA ASP A 212 -3.06 10.37 -15.25
C ASP A 212 -3.51 11.83 -15.00
N SER A 213 -4.82 12.06 -14.80
CA SER A 213 -5.34 13.40 -14.46
C SER A 213 -4.96 13.89 -13.06
N PHE A 214 -4.52 13.01 -12.15
CA PHE A 214 -4.09 13.37 -10.80
C PHE A 214 -2.62 13.82 -10.77
N ASN A 215 -2.39 15.08 -11.11
CA ASN A 215 -1.04 15.67 -11.22
C ASN A 215 -0.21 15.72 -9.91
N LYS A 216 -0.80 15.40 -8.76
CA LYS A 216 -0.12 15.33 -7.45
C LYS A 216 -0.06 13.91 -6.90
N LEU A 217 -0.47 12.91 -7.67
CA LEU A 217 -0.43 11.52 -7.23
C LEU A 217 1.03 11.07 -7.15
N GLU A 218 1.49 10.77 -5.94
CA GLU A 218 2.87 10.39 -5.64
C GLU A 218 3.01 8.87 -5.45
N SER A 219 1.95 8.20 -5.03
CA SER A 219 1.95 6.77 -4.73
C SER A 219 0.72 6.06 -5.29
N LEU A 220 0.96 4.96 -6.00
CA LEU A 220 -0.07 4.12 -6.60
C LEU A 220 0.12 2.66 -6.18
N HIS A 221 -0.92 2.07 -5.59
CA HIS A 221 -0.97 0.68 -5.20
C HIS A 221 -2.11 -0.03 -5.93
N VAL A 222 -1.81 -1.06 -6.70
CA VAL A 222 -2.81 -1.77 -7.52
C VAL A 222 -2.73 -3.27 -7.27
N TYR A 223 -3.88 -3.88 -6.96
CA TYR A 223 -4.06 -5.33 -6.95
C TYR A 223 -4.57 -5.80 -8.31
N TYR A 224 -4.07 -6.95 -8.78
CA TYR A 224 -4.41 -7.56 -10.07
C TYR A 224 -4.33 -6.58 -11.26
N PRO A 225 -3.20 -5.84 -11.42
CA PRO A 225 -3.06 -4.88 -12.50
C PRO A 225 -2.99 -5.58 -13.87
N LEU A 226 -3.64 -4.96 -14.86
CA LEU A 226 -3.46 -5.24 -16.29
C LEU A 226 -2.98 -3.97 -16.99
N ALA A 227 -1.96 -4.13 -17.82
CA ALA A 227 -1.30 -3.04 -18.55
C ALA A 227 -1.30 -3.28 -20.06
N SER A 228 -2.13 -4.22 -20.54
CA SER A 228 -2.28 -4.45 -21.98
C SER A 228 -2.96 -3.23 -22.60
N GLY A 229 -2.21 -2.45 -23.39
CA GLY A 229 -2.75 -1.23 -24.00
C GLY A 229 -2.31 0.08 -23.34
N ILE A 230 -1.26 0.07 -22.51
CA ILE A 230 -0.58 1.31 -22.11
C ILE A 230 -0.12 2.08 -23.35
N ASP A 231 -0.64 3.30 -23.47
CA ASP A 231 -0.39 4.24 -24.55
C ASP A 231 0.76 5.20 -24.17
N LYS A 232 1.48 5.71 -25.17
CA LYS A 232 2.50 6.75 -24.99
C LYS A 232 1.94 8.08 -24.47
N ARG A 233 0.61 8.26 -24.49
CA ARG A 233 -0.09 9.41 -23.92
C ARG A 233 -0.03 9.45 -22.38
N LEU A 234 0.12 8.31 -21.71
CA LEU A 234 0.21 8.24 -20.25
C LEU A 234 1.55 8.81 -19.76
N SER A 235 1.50 9.73 -18.80
CA SER A 235 2.67 10.38 -18.20
C SER A 235 2.47 10.57 -16.70
N PHE A 236 2.83 9.54 -15.93
CA PHE A 236 2.76 9.58 -14.47
C PHE A 236 3.97 10.31 -13.87
N ASP A 237 4.10 11.61 -14.18
CA ASP A 237 5.28 12.43 -13.88
C ASP A 237 5.49 12.74 -12.39
N SER A 238 4.42 12.62 -11.58
CA SER A 238 4.45 12.83 -10.14
C SER A 238 4.65 11.53 -9.35
N LEU A 239 4.42 10.36 -9.96
CA LEU A 239 4.54 9.08 -9.26
C LEU A 239 5.99 8.79 -8.87
N ARG A 240 6.16 8.46 -7.59
CA ARG A 240 7.43 8.08 -6.96
C ARG A 240 7.38 6.66 -6.42
N THR A 241 6.21 6.18 -6.03
CA THR A 241 6.00 4.84 -5.49
C THR A 241 4.97 4.08 -6.32
N LEU A 242 5.32 2.87 -6.75
CA LEU A 242 4.43 1.94 -7.42
C LEU A 242 4.45 0.59 -6.71
N GLN A 243 3.29 0.12 -6.28
CA GLN A 243 3.11 -1.22 -5.72
C GLN A 243 2.12 -2.02 -6.56
N LEU A 244 2.56 -3.17 -7.06
CA LEU A 244 1.77 -4.09 -7.86
C LEU A 244 1.60 -5.41 -7.12
N ASP A 245 0.40 -5.68 -6.63
CA ASP A 245 0.09 -6.93 -5.92
C ASP A 245 -0.68 -7.91 -6.79
N GLN A 246 -0.34 -9.19 -6.63
CA GLN A 246 -0.95 -10.30 -7.39
C GLN A 246 -0.89 -10.07 -8.91
N SER A 247 0.25 -9.57 -9.39
CA SER A 247 0.43 -9.18 -10.79
C SER A 247 0.58 -10.38 -11.72
N PHE A 248 -0.14 -10.34 -12.85
CA PHE A 248 0.01 -11.24 -14.01
C PHE A 248 0.74 -10.56 -15.18
N MET A 249 1.39 -9.42 -14.93
CA MET A 249 1.88 -8.56 -16.01
C MET A 249 3.06 -9.19 -16.75
N PRO A 250 2.96 -9.36 -18.09
CA PRO A 250 4.09 -9.82 -18.90
C PRO A 250 5.21 -8.77 -18.91
N ARG A 251 6.45 -9.22 -19.17
CA ARG A 251 7.64 -8.35 -19.23
C ARG A 251 7.42 -7.06 -20.02
N LYS A 252 6.86 -7.17 -21.24
CA LYS A 252 6.67 -6.02 -22.15
C LYS A 252 5.71 -4.98 -21.59
N ASP A 253 4.68 -5.41 -20.87
CA ASP A 253 3.69 -4.49 -20.32
C ASP A 253 4.22 -3.83 -19.04
N LEU A 254 5.02 -4.55 -18.25
CA LEU A 254 5.75 -3.98 -17.12
C LEU A 254 6.75 -2.92 -17.58
N GLU A 255 7.52 -3.20 -18.63
CA GLU A 255 8.46 -2.24 -19.21
C GLU A 255 7.76 -0.97 -19.70
N ARG A 256 6.61 -1.12 -20.38
CA ARG A 256 5.79 0.02 -20.82
C ARG A 256 5.24 0.82 -19.64
N LEU A 257 4.66 0.17 -18.63
CA LEU A 257 4.13 0.85 -17.45
C LEU A 257 5.22 1.66 -16.75
N LEU A 258 6.36 1.03 -16.50
CA LEU A 258 7.49 1.69 -15.86
C LEU A 258 8.03 2.82 -16.71
N SER A 259 7.98 2.74 -18.05
CA SER A 259 8.42 3.82 -18.95
C SER A 259 7.67 5.14 -18.74
N CYS A 260 6.41 5.09 -18.32
CA CYS A 260 5.55 6.24 -18.03
C CYS A 260 5.85 6.92 -16.68
N MET A 261 6.77 6.37 -15.86
CA MET A 261 7.09 6.85 -14.51
C MET A 261 8.57 7.26 -14.40
N PRO A 262 8.97 8.43 -14.92
CA PRO A 262 10.37 8.81 -15.01
C PRO A 262 11.02 9.12 -13.66
N LYS A 263 10.25 9.34 -12.58
CA LYS A 263 10.74 9.69 -11.23
C LYS A 263 10.50 8.59 -10.20
N LEU A 264 10.33 7.34 -10.64
CA LEU A 264 10.05 6.23 -9.75
C LEU A 264 11.24 5.97 -8.81
N GLU A 265 11.00 6.12 -7.51
CA GLU A 265 11.97 5.93 -6.43
C GLU A 265 11.74 4.60 -5.68
N GLU A 266 10.50 4.12 -5.65
CA GLU A 266 10.10 2.91 -4.93
C GLU A 266 9.25 2.01 -5.82
N PHE A 267 9.62 0.73 -5.87
CA PHE A 267 8.87 -0.27 -6.62
C PHE A 267 8.65 -1.53 -5.78
N ALA A 268 7.42 -2.01 -5.73
CA ALA A 268 7.04 -3.23 -5.07
C ALA A 268 6.25 -4.13 -6.02
N ILE A 269 6.60 -5.42 -6.08
CA ILE A 269 5.82 -6.39 -6.86
C ILE A 269 5.66 -7.72 -6.13
N THR A 270 4.41 -8.12 -5.95
CA THR A 270 4.00 -9.48 -5.58
C THR A 270 3.38 -10.15 -6.79
N ARG A 271 3.93 -11.28 -7.21
CA ARG A 271 3.40 -12.05 -8.35
C ARG A 271 2.36 -13.05 -7.88
N LEU A 272 1.34 -13.25 -8.70
CA LEU A 272 0.44 -14.38 -8.54
C LEU A 272 0.80 -15.47 -9.55
N PHE A 273 1.08 -16.67 -9.05
CA PHE A 273 1.28 -17.84 -9.89
C PHE A 273 0.08 -18.75 -9.72
N ASP A 274 -1.04 -18.41 -10.37
CA ASP A 274 -2.09 -19.38 -10.61
C ASP A 274 -1.91 -19.95 -12.02
N GLY A 275 -2.06 -21.27 -12.17
CA GLY A 275 -2.01 -21.98 -13.46
C GLY A 275 -3.23 -21.70 -14.33
N ASN A 276 -3.87 -20.54 -14.15
CA ASN A 276 -5.05 -20.15 -14.86
C ASN A 276 -4.68 -19.76 -16.30
N SER A 277 -5.03 -20.62 -17.26
CA SER A 277 -4.80 -20.41 -18.69
C SER A 277 -5.46 -19.16 -19.27
N ASP A 278 -6.37 -18.53 -18.53
CA ASP A 278 -7.07 -17.32 -18.94
C ASP A 278 -6.18 -16.05 -18.85
N PHE A 279 -5.02 -16.12 -18.18
CA PHE A 279 -4.10 -15.00 -18.00
C PHE A 279 -2.79 -15.19 -18.80
N PRO A 280 -2.17 -14.09 -19.27
CA PRO A 280 -0.87 -14.17 -19.91
C PRO A 280 0.21 -14.60 -18.91
N GLU A 281 1.31 -15.14 -19.43
CA GLU A 281 2.44 -15.54 -18.59
C GLU A 281 3.06 -14.30 -17.92
N PRO A 282 3.12 -14.26 -16.56
CA PRO A 282 3.71 -13.13 -15.85
C PRO A 282 5.21 -13.06 -16.06
N ALA A 283 5.79 -11.86 -15.93
CA ALA A 283 7.23 -11.66 -15.95
C ALA A 283 7.92 -12.51 -14.86
N THR A 284 9.01 -13.16 -15.26
CA THR A 284 9.91 -13.89 -14.33
C THR A 284 10.70 -12.90 -13.47
N GLY A 285 11.34 -13.40 -12.41
CA GLY A 285 12.16 -12.58 -11.51
C GLY A 285 13.30 -11.87 -12.24
N PRO A 286 14.09 -12.56 -13.10
CA PRO A 286 15.16 -11.95 -13.87
C PRO A 286 14.66 -10.91 -14.86
N GLU A 287 13.53 -11.16 -15.52
CA GLU A 287 12.93 -10.20 -16.45
C GLU A 287 12.50 -8.92 -15.74
N ILE A 288 11.90 -9.04 -14.54
CA ILE A 288 11.58 -7.88 -13.70
C ILE A 288 12.86 -7.09 -13.39
N LEU A 289 13.92 -7.77 -12.94
CA LEU A 289 15.19 -7.12 -12.61
C LEU A 289 15.87 -6.48 -13.84
N GLU A 290 15.77 -7.09 -15.02
CA GLU A 290 16.26 -6.51 -16.28
C GLU A 290 15.54 -5.22 -16.63
N VAL A 291 14.21 -5.19 -16.46
CA VAL A 291 13.41 -3.98 -16.69
C VAL A 291 13.77 -2.90 -15.66
N LEU A 292 13.91 -3.27 -14.38
CA LEU A 292 14.27 -2.33 -13.31
C LEU A 292 15.70 -1.78 -13.44
N ALA A 293 16.62 -2.49 -14.12
CA ALA A 293 17.95 -1.97 -14.40
C ALA A 293 17.90 -0.66 -15.22
N GLY A 294 16.86 -0.47 -16.05
CA GLY A 294 16.59 0.77 -16.76
C GLY A 294 16.16 1.95 -15.86
N ARG A 295 15.92 1.69 -14.57
CA ARG A 295 15.54 2.68 -13.53
C ARG A 295 16.60 2.83 -12.43
N ASN A 296 17.82 2.37 -12.66
CA ASN A 296 18.88 2.42 -11.66
C ASN A 296 19.27 3.85 -11.24
N ASP A 297 19.02 4.86 -12.08
CA ASP A 297 19.26 6.26 -11.75
C ASP A 297 18.28 6.80 -10.69
N THR A 298 17.01 6.38 -10.73
CA THR A 298 15.95 6.88 -9.84
C THR A 298 15.57 5.93 -8.71
N LEU A 299 15.58 4.61 -8.96
CA LEU A 299 15.12 3.61 -7.99
C LEU A 299 16.02 3.58 -6.75
N ARG A 300 15.42 3.61 -5.57
CA ARG A 300 16.07 3.59 -4.26
C ARG A 300 15.55 2.49 -3.36
N ARG A 301 14.26 2.12 -3.48
CA ARG A 301 13.65 1.06 -2.67
C ARG A 301 12.99 0.01 -3.56
N LEU A 302 13.22 -1.26 -3.26
CA LEU A 302 12.66 -2.39 -4.00
C LEU A 302 12.07 -3.40 -3.03
N GLU A 303 10.81 -3.77 -3.26
CA GLU A 303 10.16 -4.92 -2.67
C GLU A 303 9.89 -5.98 -3.73
N LEU A 304 10.47 -7.16 -3.54
CA LEU A 304 10.42 -8.23 -4.53
C LEU A 304 10.00 -9.56 -3.90
N ASP A 305 8.86 -10.08 -4.37
CA ASP A 305 8.47 -11.45 -4.09
C ASP A 305 9.19 -12.43 -5.03
N MET A 306 10.22 -13.09 -4.49
CA MET A 306 10.96 -14.15 -5.20
C MET A 306 10.48 -15.55 -4.81
N SER A 307 9.38 -15.70 -4.07
CA SER A 307 8.89 -17.01 -3.62
C SER A 307 8.46 -17.95 -4.75
N CYS A 308 8.24 -17.38 -5.93
CA CYS A 308 7.85 -18.08 -7.14
C CYS A 308 8.98 -18.26 -8.16
N THR A 309 10.21 -17.80 -7.87
CA THR A 309 11.35 -17.95 -8.79
C THR A 309 12.64 -18.34 -8.09
N TYR A 310 13.16 -19.52 -8.44
CA TYR A 310 14.55 -19.92 -8.17
C TYR A 310 15.53 -19.35 -9.21
N ASP A 311 15.13 -18.29 -9.90
CA ASP A 311 15.80 -17.82 -11.11
C ASP A 311 17.12 -17.09 -10.80
N HIS A 312 17.93 -16.89 -11.85
CA HIS A 312 19.16 -16.12 -11.83
C HIS A 312 18.91 -14.64 -11.46
N VAL A 313 18.87 -14.34 -10.16
CA VAL A 313 18.68 -12.98 -9.61
C VAL A 313 19.99 -12.19 -9.53
N GLU A 314 21.01 -12.58 -10.30
CA GLU A 314 22.31 -11.89 -10.36
C GLU A 314 22.17 -10.44 -10.82
N ASN A 315 21.13 -10.14 -11.61
CA ASN A 315 20.79 -8.80 -12.05
C ASN A 315 20.40 -7.86 -10.91
N LEU A 316 20.07 -8.37 -9.72
CA LEU A 316 19.84 -7.54 -8.54
C LEU A 316 21.08 -6.67 -8.22
N ARG A 317 22.29 -7.21 -8.44
CA ARG A 317 23.54 -6.49 -8.23
C ARG A 317 23.72 -5.29 -9.16
N ALA A 318 23.07 -5.30 -10.32
CA ALA A 318 23.13 -4.21 -11.29
C ALA A 318 22.38 -2.95 -10.82
N LEU A 319 21.51 -3.07 -9.80
CA LEU A 319 20.81 -1.94 -9.18
C LEU A 319 21.74 -1.17 -8.23
N THR A 320 22.80 -0.58 -8.77
CA THR A 320 23.90 0.01 -8.00
C THR A 320 23.51 1.16 -7.08
N ASN A 321 22.36 1.81 -7.28
CA ASN A 321 21.89 2.90 -6.41
C ASN A 321 20.77 2.48 -5.45
N LEU A 322 20.43 1.19 -5.39
CA LEU A 322 19.41 0.70 -4.47
C LEU A 322 19.88 0.84 -3.01
N GLU A 323 19.07 1.51 -2.19
CA GLU A 323 19.34 1.76 -0.78
C GLU A 323 18.59 0.80 0.15
N GLU A 324 17.39 0.37 -0.26
CA GLU A 324 16.53 -0.49 0.55
C GLU A 324 15.98 -1.65 -0.29
N LEU A 325 16.12 -2.86 0.25
CA LEU A 325 15.63 -4.08 -0.38
C LEU A 325 14.81 -4.86 0.62
N LYS A 326 13.55 -5.14 0.27
CA LYS A 326 12.69 -6.10 0.92
C LYS A 326 12.49 -7.29 -0.01
N ILE A 327 12.83 -8.48 0.46
CA ILE A 327 12.89 -9.66 -0.40
C ILE A 327 12.22 -10.84 0.31
N ARG A 328 11.33 -11.51 -0.40
CA ARG A 328 10.71 -12.75 0.07
C ARG A 328 11.36 -13.90 -0.65
N LEU A 329 11.89 -14.84 0.14
CA LEU A 329 12.61 -16.01 -0.31
C LEU A 329 11.84 -17.29 -0.01
N GLY A 330 12.04 -18.31 -0.84
CA GLY A 330 11.56 -19.66 -0.54
C GLY A 330 10.27 -20.04 -1.25
N GLU A 331 10.04 -21.35 -1.35
CA GLU A 331 8.98 -21.91 -2.18
C GLU A 331 7.59 -21.61 -1.63
N SER A 332 6.71 -21.06 -2.48
CA SER A 332 5.28 -21.05 -2.16
C SER A 332 4.71 -22.47 -2.23
N ARG A 333 3.74 -22.79 -1.37
CA ARG A 333 3.03 -24.10 -1.38
C ARG A 333 2.37 -24.43 -2.74
N HIS A 334 2.17 -23.42 -3.58
CA HIS A 334 1.52 -23.53 -4.88
C HIS A 334 2.51 -23.69 -6.05
N THR A 335 3.82 -23.55 -5.80
CA THR A 335 4.86 -23.49 -6.84
C THR A 335 5.99 -24.46 -6.52
N ALA A 336 5.68 -25.75 -6.34
CA ALA A 336 6.66 -26.82 -6.13
C ALA A 336 7.54 -27.00 -7.39
N TYR A 337 8.61 -26.21 -7.54
CA TYR A 337 9.51 -26.24 -8.68
C TYR A 337 10.60 -27.30 -8.51
N ARG A 338 10.82 -28.10 -9.56
CA ARG A 338 11.72 -29.27 -9.55
C ARG A 338 13.21 -28.93 -9.60
N TYR A 339 13.59 -27.67 -9.85
CA TYR A 339 14.98 -27.23 -10.00
C TYR A 339 15.37 -26.24 -8.90
N ARG A 340 15.85 -26.78 -7.78
CA ARG A 340 16.25 -25.99 -6.62
C ARG A 340 17.75 -25.64 -6.73
N GLN A 341 18.09 -24.39 -7.03
CA GLN A 341 19.46 -23.92 -6.79
C GLN A 341 19.65 -23.77 -5.28
N ARG A 342 20.66 -24.46 -4.75
CA ARG A 342 21.00 -24.37 -3.34
C ARG A 342 21.64 -23.01 -3.06
N ILE A 343 21.16 -22.31 -2.03
CA ILE A 343 21.79 -21.09 -1.54
C ILE A 343 23.12 -21.49 -0.89
N ASP A 344 24.23 -21.11 -1.50
CA ASP A 344 25.56 -21.30 -0.93
C ASP A 344 26.02 -20.09 -0.11
N LYS A 345 27.16 -20.22 0.59
CA LYS A 345 27.68 -19.16 1.49
C LYS A 345 28.01 -17.85 0.78
N GLN A 346 28.24 -17.86 -0.52
CA GLN A 346 28.61 -16.70 -1.32
C GLN A 346 27.42 -16.13 -2.10
N PHE A 347 26.26 -16.79 -2.07
CA PHE A 347 25.08 -16.41 -2.84
C PHE A 347 24.72 -14.93 -2.68
N PHE A 348 24.49 -14.47 -1.45
CA PHE A 348 24.10 -13.08 -1.20
C PHE A 348 25.21 -12.08 -1.55
N ILE A 349 26.49 -12.43 -1.37
CA ILE A 349 27.60 -11.59 -1.82
C ILE A 349 27.59 -11.40 -3.35
N ARG A 350 27.21 -12.44 -4.10
CA ARG A 350 27.18 -12.39 -5.57
C ARG A 350 26.05 -11.51 -6.10
N ILE A 351 24.89 -11.50 -5.42
CA ILE A 351 23.66 -10.90 -5.96
C ILE A 351 23.30 -9.55 -5.32
N MET A 352 23.80 -9.22 -4.13
CA MET A 352 23.32 -8.04 -3.41
C MET A 352 23.79 -6.73 -4.05
N PRO A 353 22.94 -5.69 -4.07
CA PRO A 353 23.31 -4.37 -4.56
C PRO A 353 24.45 -3.74 -3.73
N PRO A 354 25.42 -3.08 -4.36
CA PRO A 354 26.61 -2.56 -3.65
C PRO A 354 26.36 -1.35 -2.75
N SER A 355 25.23 -0.64 -2.91
CA SER A 355 24.86 0.56 -2.14
C SER A 355 23.81 0.31 -1.08
N LEU A 356 23.45 -0.96 -0.85
CA LEU A 356 22.37 -1.34 0.05
C LEU A 356 22.63 -0.88 1.48
N ARG A 357 21.67 -0.14 2.05
CA ARG A 357 21.67 0.37 3.43
C ARG A 357 20.74 -0.40 4.34
N LYS A 358 19.62 -0.88 3.82
CA LYS A 358 18.62 -1.63 4.57
C LYS A 358 18.24 -2.90 3.83
N LEU A 359 18.18 -4.00 4.56
CA LEU A 359 17.80 -5.31 4.03
C LEU A 359 16.70 -5.92 4.91
N HIS A 360 15.56 -6.23 4.30
CA HIS A 360 14.44 -6.91 4.94
C HIS A 360 14.23 -8.25 4.25
N ILE A 361 14.20 -9.33 5.03
CA ILE A 361 14.06 -10.68 4.48
C ILE A 361 12.87 -11.38 5.13
N ASP A 362 11.96 -11.86 4.28
CA ASP A 362 10.88 -12.77 4.64
C ASP A 362 11.14 -14.15 4.00
N PHE A 363 10.80 -15.22 4.70
CA PHE A 363 10.96 -16.60 4.22
C PHE A 363 9.57 -17.25 4.13
N PHE A 364 9.22 -17.85 2.98
CA PHE A 364 7.92 -18.51 2.78
C PHE A 364 7.85 -19.86 3.50
N ASP A 365 8.77 -20.78 3.19
CA ASP A 365 9.01 -22.01 3.96
C ASP A 365 10.09 -21.73 5.01
N LYS A 366 9.64 -21.06 6.08
CA LYS A 366 10.52 -20.46 7.10
C LYS A 366 11.55 -21.43 7.66
N GLU A 367 11.23 -22.72 7.73
CA GLU A 367 12.13 -23.72 8.29
C GLU A 367 13.31 -24.03 7.36
N LYS A 368 13.03 -24.80 6.32
CA LYS A 368 14.07 -25.33 5.44
C LYS A 368 14.85 -24.25 4.70
N MET A 369 14.18 -23.16 4.32
CA MET A 369 14.83 -22.08 3.57
C MET A 369 15.70 -21.19 4.45
N PHE A 370 15.32 -20.96 5.71
CA PHE A 370 16.17 -20.20 6.61
C PHE A 370 17.45 -20.96 6.93
N GLU A 371 17.38 -22.28 7.18
CA GLU A 371 18.59 -23.10 7.38
C GLU A 371 19.55 -22.99 6.19
N GLU A 372 19.02 -23.08 4.97
CA GLU A 372 19.82 -22.98 3.75
C GLU A 372 20.38 -21.57 3.51
N ALA A 373 19.64 -20.52 3.85
CA ALA A 373 20.02 -19.13 3.59
C ALA A 373 20.87 -18.49 4.69
N SER A 374 20.74 -18.95 5.93
CA SER A 374 21.33 -18.32 7.13
C SER A 374 22.85 -18.16 7.03
N ASP A 375 23.57 -19.21 6.65
CA ASP A 375 25.03 -19.20 6.47
C ASP A 375 25.47 -18.17 5.41
N GLY A 376 24.76 -18.10 4.29
CA GLY A 376 25.03 -17.12 3.24
C GLY A 376 24.72 -15.69 3.68
N LEU A 377 23.60 -15.51 4.39
CA LEU A 377 23.19 -14.20 4.91
C LEU A 377 24.20 -13.67 5.91
N MET A 378 24.63 -14.52 6.86
CA MET A 378 25.69 -14.18 7.82
C MET A 378 27.00 -13.82 7.13
N THR A 379 27.40 -14.60 6.11
CA THR A 379 28.61 -14.33 5.33
C THR A 379 28.52 -12.98 4.61
N TYR A 380 27.36 -12.64 4.05
CA TYR A 380 27.12 -11.32 3.44
C TYR A 380 27.19 -10.19 4.47
N ILE A 381 26.48 -10.30 5.59
CA ILE A 381 26.48 -9.25 6.62
C ILE A 381 27.90 -9.00 7.13
N LEU A 382 28.65 -10.06 7.44
CA LEU A 382 30.07 -9.99 7.81
C LEU A 382 30.92 -9.27 6.75
N SER A 383 30.69 -9.56 5.46
CA SER A 383 31.43 -8.90 4.37
C SER A 383 31.18 -7.38 4.28
N THR A 384 30.01 -6.92 4.74
CA THR A 384 29.64 -5.50 4.78
C THR A 384 30.17 -4.77 6.01
N TYR A 385 30.60 -5.49 7.06
CA TYR A 385 31.06 -4.89 8.31
C TYR A 385 32.28 -3.99 8.10
N ARG A 386 32.27 -2.84 8.77
CA ARG A 386 33.40 -1.89 8.85
C ARG A 386 33.62 -1.52 10.31
N GLU A 387 34.88 -1.36 10.71
CA GLU A 387 35.25 -0.98 12.08
C GLU A 387 34.74 0.42 12.46
N ASN A 388 34.65 1.33 11.49
CA ASN A 388 34.09 2.66 11.68
C ASN A 388 32.59 2.67 11.32
N PRO A 389 31.68 3.00 12.26
CA PRO A 389 30.24 3.07 11.99
C PRO A 389 29.85 4.05 10.87
N GLN A 390 30.63 5.11 10.64
CA GLN A 390 30.34 6.07 9.56
C GLN A 390 30.62 5.50 8.16
N ASP A 391 31.50 4.49 8.07
CA ASP A 391 31.85 3.79 6.83
C ASP A 391 30.94 2.58 6.58
N GLN A 392 30.08 2.25 7.55
CA GLN A 392 29.13 1.15 7.45
C GLN A 392 28.06 1.46 6.41
N ARG A 393 28.04 0.66 5.33
CA ARG A 393 27.08 0.80 4.24
C ARG A 393 25.73 0.20 4.62
N LEU A 394 25.73 -1.09 4.98
CA LEU A 394 24.54 -1.80 5.46
C LEU A 394 24.31 -1.42 6.92
N ARG A 395 23.27 -0.64 7.18
CA ARG A 395 22.93 -0.06 8.49
C ARG A 395 21.80 -0.80 9.19
N MET A 396 20.94 -1.48 8.44
CA MET A 396 19.81 -2.21 8.99
C MET A 396 19.63 -3.57 8.31
N VAL A 397 19.42 -4.60 9.14
CA VAL A 397 18.96 -5.91 8.69
C VAL A 397 17.76 -6.33 9.54
N GLN A 398 16.65 -6.65 8.88
CA GLN A 398 15.45 -7.18 9.50
C GLN A 398 15.11 -8.54 8.91
N VAL A 399 14.79 -9.50 9.78
CA VAL A 399 14.42 -10.85 9.39
C VAL A 399 13.10 -11.23 10.06
N ASP A 400 12.05 -11.51 9.28
CA ASP A 400 10.76 -11.96 9.83
C ASP A 400 10.81 -13.45 10.22
N MET A 401 10.88 -13.69 11.52
CA MET A 401 10.90 -15.02 12.13
C MET A 401 9.58 -15.45 12.79
N GLN A 402 8.51 -14.65 12.76
CA GLN A 402 7.38 -14.84 13.69
C GLN A 402 6.50 -16.10 13.46
N ARG A 403 6.59 -16.73 12.28
CA ARG A 403 5.85 -17.98 11.97
C ARG A 403 6.70 -19.25 12.02
N LEU A 404 7.93 -19.17 12.56
CA LEU A 404 8.78 -20.34 12.78
C LEU A 404 8.19 -21.23 13.90
N PRO A 405 8.23 -22.56 13.77
CA PRO A 405 7.81 -23.46 14.84
C PRO A 405 8.58 -23.20 16.15
N LYS A 406 7.89 -23.20 17.30
CA LYS A 406 8.46 -22.89 18.63
C LYS A 406 9.64 -23.79 19.06
N HIS A 407 9.84 -24.93 18.40
CA HIS A 407 10.84 -25.94 18.74
C HIS A 407 12.14 -25.82 17.92
N TRP A 408 12.31 -24.72 17.18
CA TRP A 408 13.55 -24.42 16.47
C TRP A 408 14.75 -24.50 17.40
N GLN A 409 15.79 -25.22 16.97
CA GLN A 409 16.96 -25.52 17.78
C GLN A 409 17.65 -24.25 18.26
N VAL A 410 17.62 -24.10 19.59
CA VAL A 410 18.28 -23.10 20.43
C VAL A 410 19.63 -22.65 19.84
N CYS A 411 20.47 -23.57 19.35
CA CYS A 411 21.83 -23.27 18.89
C CYS A 411 21.96 -22.37 17.64
N GLN A 412 21.13 -22.54 16.59
CA GLN A 412 21.27 -21.72 15.37
C GLN A 412 20.65 -20.33 15.54
N ARG A 413 19.53 -20.27 16.24
CA ARG A 413 18.92 -19.00 16.65
C ARG A 413 19.87 -18.25 17.56
N ASP A 414 20.48 -18.91 18.53
CA ASP A 414 21.46 -18.31 19.44
C ASP A 414 22.72 -17.87 18.70
N ALA A 415 23.27 -18.65 17.77
CA ALA A 415 24.45 -18.24 17.00
C ALA A 415 24.16 -17.05 16.07
N PHE A 416 23.01 -17.06 15.39
CA PHE A 416 22.56 -15.94 14.56
C PHE A 416 22.28 -14.70 15.41
N GLN A 417 21.55 -14.84 16.52
CA GLN A 417 21.26 -13.77 17.46
C GLN A 417 22.52 -13.25 18.16
N GLN A 418 23.47 -14.11 18.52
CA GLN A 418 24.73 -13.75 19.16
C GLN A 418 25.62 -12.97 18.19
N GLY A 419 25.78 -13.44 16.95
CA GLY A 419 26.49 -12.69 15.92
C GLY A 419 25.85 -11.32 15.66
N CYS A 420 24.51 -11.27 15.61
CA CYS A 420 23.78 -10.02 15.47
C CYS A 420 23.89 -9.10 16.69
N HIS A 421 23.91 -9.65 17.90
CA HIS A 421 24.06 -8.91 19.15
C HIS A 421 25.45 -8.28 19.28
N GLU A 422 26.49 -8.98 18.83
CA GLU A 422 27.85 -8.44 18.78
C GLU A 422 27.96 -7.23 17.84
N TRP A 423 27.24 -7.24 16.71
CA TRP A 423 27.19 -6.09 15.80
C TRP A 423 26.37 -4.92 16.36
N ALA A 424 25.22 -5.21 16.97
CA ALA A 424 24.39 -4.19 17.60
C ALA A 424 25.11 -3.50 18.77
N LYS A 425 25.89 -4.26 19.56
CA LYS A 425 26.67 -3.74 20.69
C LYS A 425 27.76 -2.75 20.28
N ASN A 426 28.28 -2.87 19.07
CA ASN A 426 29.27 -1.93 18.51
C ASN A 426 28.62 -0.73 17.80
N GLY A 427 27.29 -0.62 17.80
CA GLY A 427 26.55 0.50 17.22
C GLY A 427 26.62 0.61 15.70
N THR A 428 27.13 -0.42 15.01
CA THR A 428 27.36 -0.39 13.56
C THR A 428 26.15 -0.86 12.76
N LEU A 429 25.35 -1.81 13.27
CA LEU A 429 24.20 -2.38 12.57
C LEU A 429 22.98 -2.44 13.48
N ALA A 430 21.89 -1.81 13.05
CA ALA A 430 20.57 -2.04 13.63
C ALA A 430 20.06 -3.40 13.16
N PHE A 431 19.85 -4.31 14.09
CA PHE A 431 19.35 -5.64 13.80
C PHE A 431 18.05 -5.90 14.57
N GLY A 432 16.99 -6.24 13.83
CA GLY A 432 15.68 -6.52 14.39
C GLY A 432 15.18 -7.91 13.98
N ILE A 433 14.65 -8.65 14.95
CA ILE A 433 13.82 -9.83 14.71
C ILE A 433 12.40 -9.40 15.04
N GLU A 434 11.79 -8.65 14.14
CA GLU A 434 10.47 -8.06 14.33
C GLU A 434 9.50 -8.56 13.25
N LEU A 435 8.20 -8.44 13.55
CA LEU A 435 7.20 -8.55 12.50
C LEU A 435 7.42 -7.35 11.58
N PHE A 436 7.93 -7.59 10.37
CA PHE A 436 7.76 -6.62 9.30
C PHE A 436 6.62 -7.14 8.42
N ASP A 437 5.46 -6.49 8.50
CA ASP A 437 4.29 -6.91 7.77
C ASP A 437 4.57 -6.77 6.27
N TRP A 438 4.79 -7.92 5.62
CA TRP A 438 4.96 -7.96 4.18
C TRP A 438 3.77 -7.32 3.45
N ASN A 439 2.60 -7.37 4.07
CA ASN A 439 1.33 -7.00 3.48
C ASN A 439 0.68 -5.78 4.14
N ARG A 440 1.39 -4.89 4.88
CA ARG A 440 0.76 -3.78 5.63
C ARG A 440 -0.37 -3.15 4.84
N GLY A 441 -1.59 -3.49 5.27
CA GLY A 441 -2.79 -3.67 4.42
C GLY A 441 -3.51 -5.03 4.60
N ARG A 442 -2.89 -6.00 5.30
CA ARG A 442 -3.52 -7.20 5.87
C ARG A 442 -3.29 -7.17 7.38
N ASP A 443 -4.39 -7.03 8.13
CA ASP A 443 -4.52 -7.19 9.59
C ASP A 443 -4.75 -5.87 10.37
N GLU A 444 -6.03 -5.47 10.43
CA GLU A 444 -6.76 -5.48 11.71
C GLU A 444 -8.09 -6.20 11.48
N ILE A 445 -8.25 -7.38 12.08
CA ILE A 445 -9.52 -8.14 12.19
C ILE A 445 -10.20 -7.74 13.49
#